data_AF-A0A7C5FKN2-F1
#
_entry.id   AF-A0A7C5FKN2-F1
#
_cell.length_a   1.000
_cell.length_b   1.000
_cell.length_c   1.000
_cell.angle_alpha   90.00
_cell.angle_beta   90.00
_cell.angle_gamma   90.00
#
_symmetry.space_group_name_H-M   'P 1'
#
loop_
_entity.id
_entity.type
_entity.pdbx_description
1 polymer ?
#
loop_
_entity_poly.entity_id
_entity_poly.type
_entity_poly.pdbx_seq_one_letter_code
_entity_poly.pdbx_strand_id
1 'polypeptide(L)' 'YKGSVKVIGRSSPNALYSEDLASFDSQTFDQTKMEGMVAVHGLQARMAIEVKNKK' A
#
# COMPACT_ATOMS: atom_id res chain seq x y z
N TYR A 1 0.87 -31.07 5.75
CA TYR A 1 2.03 -31.81 6.33
C TYR A 1 1.73 -32.04 7.80
N LYS A 2 1.84 -33.27 8.34
CA LYS A 2 1.61 -33.58 9.76
C LYS A 2 0.36 -32.87 10.37
N GLY A 3 -0.79 -33.03 9.73
CA GLY A 3 -2.06 -32.45 10.22
C GLY A 3 -2.30 -30.96 9.91
N SER A 4 -1.34 -30.25 9.28
CA SER A 4 -1.56 -28.86 8.87
C SER A 4 -1.93 -28.72 7.38
N VAL A 5 -2.75 -27.71 7.10
CA VAL A 5 -3.06 -27.22 5.75
C VAL A 5 -2.36 -25.88 5.55
N LYS A 6 -1.66 -25.73 4.42
CA LYS A 6 -1.02 -24.48 4.02
C LYS A 6 -1.52 -24.11 2.63
N VAL A 7 -1.94 -22.86 2.48
CA VAL A 7 -2.23 -22.27 1.17
C VAL A 7 -0.91 -22.04 0.44
N ILE A 8 -0.75 -22.65 -0.73
CA ILE A 8 0.46 -22.51 -1.56
C ILE A 8 0.24 -21.62 -2.79
N GLY A 9 -1.00 -21.23 -3.07
CA GLY A 9 -1.36 -20.39 -4.20
C GLY A 9 -2.85 -20.07 -4.21
N ARG A 10 -3.23 -19.06 -4.99
CA ARG A 10 -4.61 -18.60 -5.19
C ARG A 10 -4.78 -18.16 -6.65
N SER A 11 -5.95 -18.39 -7.21
CA SER A 11 -6.37 -17.83 -8.49
C SER A 11 -7.87 -17.55 -8.44
N SER A 12 -8.33 -16.55 -9.19
CA SER A 12 -9.75 -16.19 -9.31
C SER A 12 -9.96 -15.38 -10.58
N PRO A 13 -11.04 -15.60 -11.34
CA PRO A 13 -11.39 -14.75 -12.47
C PRO A 13 -11.75 -13.31 -12.03
N ASN A 14 -12.12 -13.12 -10.76
CA ASN A 14 -12.47 -11.83 -10.18
C ASN A 14 -11.44 -11.42 -9.09
N ALA A 15 -10.15 -11.69 -9.32
CA ALA A 15 -9.11 -11.28 -8.40
C ALA A 15 -8.97 -9.76 -8.39
N LEU A 16 -8.94 -9.16 -7.19
CA LEU A 16 -8.57 -7.73 -7.03
C LEU A 16 -7.05 -7.53 -7.08
N TYR A 17 -6.28 -8.61 -6.97
CA TYR A 17 -4.85 -8.60 -7.16
C TYR A 17 -4.52 -8.43 -8.65
N SER A 18 -3.63 -7.49 -8.95
CA SER A 18 -3.05 -7.28 -10.28
C SER A 18 -1.55 -7.45 -10.17
N GLU A 19 -0.99 -8.40 -10.90
CA GLU A 19 0.46 -8.64 -10.97
C GLU A 19 1.18 -7.43 -11.57
N ASP A 20 0.63 -6.85 -12.63
CA ASP A 20 1.21 -5.67 -13.29
C ASP A 20 1.36 -4.50 -12.31
N LEU A 21 0.31 -4.17 -11.55
CA LEU A 21 0.37 -3.05 -10.59
C LEU A 21 1.30 -3.31 -9.40
N ALA A 22 1.54 -4.58 -9.05
CA ALA A 22 2.36 -4.98 -7.91
C ALA A 22 3.83 -5.25 -8.29
N SER A 23 4.11 -5.50 -9.56
CA SER A 23 5.44 -5.88 -10.05
C SER A 23 6.38 -4.68 -10.11
N PHE A 24 7.66 -4.93 -9.83
CA PHE A 24 8.73 -3.95 -10.04
C PHE A 24 9.25 -3.94 -11.49
N ASP A 25 8.96 -4.99 -12.26
CA ASP A 25 9.36 -5.10 -13.66
C ASP A 25 8.37 -4.39 -14.60
N SER A 26 7.20 -3.99 -14.11
CA SER A 26 6.18 -3.25 -14.85
C SER A 26 6.23 -1.76 -14.53
N GLN A 27 5.75 -0.94 -15.47
CA GLN A 27 5.58 0.51 -15.28
C GLN A 27 4.10 0.94 -15.23
N THR A 28 3.20 0.00 -14.95
CA THR A 28 1.74 0.28 -14.96
C THR A 28 1.29 1.09 -13.74
N PHE A 29 2.04 1.02 -12.63
CA PHE A 29 1.79 1.84 -11.45
C PHE A 29 2.61 3.15 -11.51
N ASP A 30 1.92 4.27 -11.66
CA ASP A 30 2.52 5.60 -11.69
C ASP A 30 2.90 6.08 -10.27
N GLN A 31 4.14 5.81 -9.89
CA GLN A 31 4.68 6.14 -8.57
C GLN A 31 4.79 7.65 -8.32
N THR A 32 4.81 8.49 -9.36
CA THR A 32 4.96 9.95 -9.21
C THR A 32 3.79 10.57 -8.44
N LYS A 33 2.61 9.95 -8.52
CA LYS A 33 1.41 10.37 -7.79
C LYS A 33 1.51 10.16 -6.28
N MET A 34 2.43 9.31 -5.80
CA MET A 34 2.53 8.94 -4.40
C MET A 34 3.10 10.07 -3.53
N GLU A 35 3.94 10.94 -4.07
CA GLU A 35 4.53 12.06 -3.32
C GLU A 35 3.45 12.98 -2.74
N GLY A 36 2.52 13.41 -3.59
CA GLY A 36 1.40 14.26 -3.18
C GLY A 36 0.45 13.54 -2.23
N MET A 37 0.14 12.26 -2.51
CA MET A 37 -0.72 11.44 -1.65
C MET A 37 -0.16 11.36 -0.23
N VAL A 38 1.13 11.01 -0.08
CA VAL A 38 1.75 10.81 1.23
C VAL A 38 1.85 12.14 1.99
N ALA A 39 2.19 13.23 1.30
CA ALA A 39 2.23 14.55 1.90
C ALA A 39 0.87 14.98 2.46
N VAL A 40 -0.22 14.81 1.70
CA VAL A 40 -1.58 15.17 2.11
C VAL A 40 -2.09 14.24 3.21
N HIS A 41 -1.87 12.93 3.08
CA HIS A 41 -2.30 11.95 4.08
C HIS A 41 -1.67 12.23 5.46
N GLY A 42 -0.38 12.58 5.49
CA GLY A 42 0.35 12.88 6.72
C GLY A 42 0.14 14.29 7.28
N LEU A 43 -0.44 15.23 6.51
CA LEU A 43 -0.55 16.64 6.87
C LEU A 43 -1.24 16.85 8.22
N GLN A 44 -2.41 16.24 8.40
CA GLN A 44 -3.22 16.35 9.62
C GLN A 44 -2.47 15.90 10.89
N ALA A 45 -1.72 14.80 10.79
CA ALA A 45 -0.93 14.28 11.91
C ALA A 45 0.22 15.22 12.26
N ARG A 46 0.91 15.76 11.25
CA ARG A 46 1.98 16.76 11.44
C ARG A 46 1.45 18.03 12.12
N MET A 47 0.32 18.56 11.68
CA MET A 47 -0.32 19.72 12.30
C MET A 47 -0.68 19.47 13.77
N ALA A 48 -1.22 18.29 14.09
CA ALA A 48 -1.55 17.94 15.47
C ALA A 48 -0.31 17.91 16.37
N ILE A 49 0.81 17.36 15.87
CA ILE A 49 2.09 17.34 16.56
C ILE A 49 2.63 18.76 16.76
N GLU A 50 2.56 19.62 15.74
CA GLU A 50 2.99 21.01 15.85
C GLU A 50 2.21 21.78 16.92
N VAL A 51 0.89 21.58 16.99
CA VAL A 51 0.05 22.21 18.03
C VAL A 51 0.41 21.68 19.42
N LYS A 52 0.69 20.37 19.54
CA LYS A 52 1.09 19.76 20.81
C LYS A 52 2.45 20.27 21.30
N ASN A 53 3.42 20.43 20.40
CA ASN A 53 4.77 20.88 20.73
C ASN A 53 4.87 22.39 21.02
N LYS A 54 3.85 23.17 20.64
CA LYS A 54 3.73 24.61 20.94
C LYS A 54 3.15 24.88 22.33
N LYS A 55 2.69 23.86 23.05
CA LYS A 55 2.24 23.94 24.46
C LYS A 55 3.36 23.47 25.38
#